data_AF-A0A6M3M4L7-F1
#
_entry.id   AF-A0A6M3M4L7-F1
#
_cell.length_a   1.000
_cell.length_b   1.000
_cell.length_c   1.000
_cell.angle_alpha   90.00
_cell.angle_beta   90.00
_cell.angle_gamma   90.00
#
_symmetry.space_group_name_H-M   'P 1'
#
loop_
_entity.id
_entity.type
_entity.pdbx_description
1 polymer ?
#
loop_
_entity_poly.entity_id
_entity_poly.type
_entity_poly.pdbx_seq_one_letter_code
_entity_poly.pdbx_strand_id
1 'polypeptide(L)' 'MTSDEYRVEVSFPLCCIPTDGASIAEILYCTYNRGGDHRTAGLNFAGDPCPIWAELPSNVRAKWVAVAMAVTACKGVG' A
#
# COMPACT_ATOMS: atom_id res chain seq x y z
N MET A 1 -1.15 -26.68 29.29
CA MET A 1 -1.55 -25.31 28.94
C MET A 1 -1.14 -25.10 27.51
N THR A 2 -2.10 -24.88 26.62
CA THR A 2 -1.95 -24.90 25.17
C THR A 2 -1.16 -23.70 24.67
N SER A 3 -0.19 -23.99 23.80
CA SER A 3 0.60 -23.04 23.05
C SER A 3 -0.23 -22.51 21.87
N ASP A 4 -1.20 -21.64 22.13
CA ASP A 4 -1.93 -20.92 21.07
C ASP A 4 -1.43 -19.47 21.00
N GLU A 5 -0.45 -19.31 20.12
CA GLU A 5 -0.36 -18.21 19.16
C GLU A 5 -1.05 -16.89 19.55
N TYR A 6 -0.30 -16.01 20.22
CA TYR A 6 -0.55 -14.57 20.18
C TYR A 6 -0.29 -14.06 18.76
N ARG A 7 -1.19 -14.37 17.81
CA ARG A 7 -1.32 -13.59 16.59
C ARG A 7 -1.90 -12.25 17.01
N VAL A 8 -1.04 -11.26 17.19
CA VAL A 8 -1.48 -9.87 17.04
C VAL A 8 -2.04 -9.80 15.63
N GLU A 9 -3.36 -9.72 15.47
CA GLU A 9 -3.93 -9.28 14.22
C GLU A 9 -3.38 -7.88 13.99
N VAL A 10 -2.34 -7.77 13.16
CA VAL A 10 -1.78 -6.48 12.77
C VAL A 10 -2.84 -5.84 11.87
N SER A 11 -3.78 -5.14 12.49
CA SER A 11 -4.80 -4.37 11.79
C SER A 11 -4.09 -3.20 11.13
N PHE A 12 -4.02 -3.24 9.81
CA PHE A 12 -3.46 -2.15 9.03
C PHE A 12 -4.56 -1.14 8.67
N PRO A 13 -4.24 0.17 8.63
CA PRO A 13 -5.16 1.17 8.10
C PRO A 13 -5.61 0.82 6.67
N LEU A 14 -6.78 1.28 6.25
CA LEU A 14 -7.33 0.97 4.92
C LEU A 14 -6.42 1.43 3.76
N CYS A 15 -5.62 2.48 3.96
CA CYS A 15 -4.65 2.94 2.97
C CYS A 15 -3.49 1.96 2.73
N CYS A 16 -3.38 0.91 3.55
CA CYS A 16 -2.36 -0.14 3.48
C CYS A 16 -2.92 -1.46 2.92
N ILE A 17 -4.22 -1.53 2.61
CA ILE A 17 -4.91 -2.75 2.16
C ILE A 17 -5.55 -2.48 0.79
N PRO A 18 -5.13 -3.18 -0.28
CA PRO A 18 -5.75 -3.03 -1.60
C PRO A 18 -7.20 -3.53 -1.60
N THR A 19 -8.07 -2.94 -2.44
CA THR A 19 -9.42 -3.48 -2.65
C THR A 19 -9.41 -4.79 -3.44
N ASP A 20 -10.52 -5.53 -3.41
CA ASP A 20 -10.72 -6.68 -4.29
C ASP A 20 -10.64 -6.26 -5.76
N GLY A 21 -9.80 -6.96 -6.54
CA GLY A 21 -9.56 -6.61 -7.95
C GLY A 21 -8.71 -5.35 -8.15
N ALA A 22 -7.99 -4.88 -7.12
CA ALA A 22 -7.11 -3.72 -7.19
C ALA A 22 -6.13 -3.77 -8.37
N SER A 23 -5.92 -2.60 -8.98
CA SER A 23 -4.88 -2.44 -10.01
C SER A 23 -3.47 -2.60 -9.42
N ILE A 24 -2.47 -2.88 -10.26
CA ILE A 24 -1.06 -2.92 -9.81
C ILE A 24 -0.65 -1.60 -9.14
N ALA A 25 -1.14 -0.47 -9.64
CA ALA A 25 -0.84 0.85 -9.08
C ALA A 25 -1.35 1.00 -7.65
N GLU A 26 -2.57 0.52 -7.40
CA GLU A 26 -3.17 0.51 -6.07
C GLU A 26 -2.42 -0.43 -5.12
N ILE A 27 -2.09 -1.64 -5.59
CA ILE A 27 -1.31 -2.60 -4.81
C ILE A 27 0.03 -2.00 -4.39
N LEU A 28 0.73 -1.32 -5.30
CA LEU A 28 2.00 -0.66 -5.02
C LEU A 28 1.83 0.47 -4.00
N TYR A 29 0.78 1.28 -4.13
CA TYR A 29 0.46 2.33 -3.16
C TYR A 29 0.22 1.78 -1.75
N CYS A 30 -0.65 0.77 -1.63
CA CYS A 30 -0.95 0.13 -0.36
C CYS A 30 0.29 -0.55 0.24
N THR A 31 1.11 -1.19 -0.59
CA THR A 31 2.37 -1.79 -0.15
C THR A 31 3.36 -0.75 0.36
N TYR A 32 3.48 0.39 -0.33
CA TYR A 32 4.31 1.50 0.11
C TYR A 32 3.87 2.05 1.45
N ASN A 33 2.56 2.29 1.64
CA ASN A 33 2.03 2.79 2.90
C ASN A 33 2.13 1.78 4.06
N ARG A 34 2.07 0.48 3.75
CA ARG A 34 2.22 -0.60 4.74
C ARG A 34 3.67 -0.78 5.17
N GLY A 35 4.62 -0.52 4.26
CA GLY A 35 6.04 -0.75 4.46
C GLY A 35 6.71 0.26 5.40
N GLY A 36 7.80 -0.15 6.04
CA GLY A 36 8.61 0.72 6.91
C GLY A 36 8.48 0.38 8.40
N ASP A 37 8.71 1.38 9.25
CA ASP A 37 8.51 1.29 10.69
C ASP A 37 7.00 1.17 10.98
N HIS A 38 6.62 0.21 11.83
CA HIS A 38 5.22 0.03 12.25
C HIS A 38 4.66 1.28 12.91
N ARG A 39 5.51 2.15 13.48
CA ARG A 39 5.11 3.42 14.09
C ARG A 39 4.67 4.48 13.09
N THR A 40 5.10 4.34 11.82
CA THR A 40 4.80 5.31 10.76
C THR A 40 4.03 4.70 9.59
N ALA A 41 3.76 3.39 9.62
CA ALA A 41 2.93 2.72 8.64
C ALA A 41 1.55 3.39 8.55
N GLY A 42 1.10 3.68 7.33
CA GLY A 42 -0.16 4.37 7.07
C GLY A 42 -0.15 5.88 7.37
N LEU A 43 1.01 6.47 7.72
CA LEU A 43 1.18 7.91 7.86
C LEU A 43 1.97 8.49 6.68
N ASN A 44 1.61 9.70 6.25
CA ASN A 44 2.34 10.44 5.24
C ASN A 44 3.59 11.11 5.85
N PHE A 45 4.38 11.81 5.03
CA PHE A 45 5.61 12.48 5.50
C PHE A 45 5.38 13.56 6.57
N ALA A 46 4.17 14.14 6.64
CA ALA A 46 3.79 15.09 7.69
C ALA A 46 3.31 14.41 8.98
N GLY A 47 3.16 13.08 8.97
CA GLY A 47 2.65 12.29 10.10
C GLY A 47 1.12 12.15 10.12
N ASP A 48 0.41 12.64 9.10
CA ASP A 48 -1.04 12.50 9.00
C ASP A 48 -1.44 11.16 8.36
N PRO A 49 -2.65 10.63 8.63
CA PRO A 49 -3.14 9.43 7.97
C PRO A 49 -3.09 9.53 6.44
N CYS A 50 -2.54 8.50 5.80
CA CYS A 50 -2.61 8.37 4.35
C CYS A 50 -4.07 8.16 3.91
N PRO A 51 -4.55 8.86 2.85
CA PRO A 51 -5.87 8.62 2.29
C PRO A 51 -5.99 7.21 1.71
N ILE A 52 -7.21 6.69 1.58
CA ILE A 52 -7.38 5.44 0.82
C ILE A 52 -7.18 5.71 -0.68
N TRP A 53 -6.96 4.66 -1.48
CA TRP A 53 -6.71 4.80 -2.92
C TRP A 53 -7.77 5.64 -3.65
N ALA A 54 -9.05 5.43 -3.31
CA ALA A 54 -10.18 6.14 -3.92
C ALA A 54 -10.16 7.66 -3.65
N GLU A 55 -9.61 8.08 -2.51
CA GLU A 55 -9.53 9.47 -2.05
C GLU A 55 -8.30 10.20 -2.59
N LEU A 56 -7.35 9.50 -3.21
CA LEU A 56 -6.14 10.13 -3.73
C LEU A 56 -6.47 11.20 -4.78
N PRO A 57 -5.82 12.38 -4.71
CA PRO A 57 -5.85 13.34 -5.79
C PRO A 57 -5.44 12.69 -7.12
N SER A 58 -6.12 13.08 -8.21
CA SER A 58 -5.94 12.47 -9.53
C SER A 58 -4.48 12.50 -10.01
N ASN A 59 -3.76 13.60 -9.75
CA ASN A 59 -2.34 13.75 -10.07
C ASN A 59 -1.43 12.79 -9.27
N VAL A 60 -1.78 12.46 -8.02
CA VAL A 60 -1.03 11.49 -7.20
C VAL A 60 -1.31 10.07 -7.70
N ARG A 61 -2.57 9.75 -8.00
CA ARG A 61 -2.97 8.45 -8.57
C ARG A 61 -2.26 8.18 -9.91
N ALA A 62 -2.18 9.18 -10.78
CA ALA A 62 -1.48 9.08 -12.07
C ALA A 62 0.01 8.74 -11.91
N LYS A 63 0.68 9.25 -10.86
CA LYS A 63 2.09 8.90 -10.58
C LYS A 63 2.24 7.43 -10.23
N TRP A 64 1.36 6.87 -9.40
CA TRP A 64 1.37 5.45 -9.07
C TRP A 64 1.10 4.57 -10.30
N VAL A 65 0.19 5.00 -11.19
CA VAL A 65 -0.04 4.30 -12.46
C VAL A 65 1.22 4.30 -13.33
N ALA A 66 1.93 5.44 -13.43
CA ALA A 66 3.18 5.52 -14.19
C ALA A 66 4.27 4.61 -13.61
N VAL A 67 4.42 4.55 -12.28
CA VAL A 67 5.34 3.62 -11.61
C VAL A 67 4.97 2.17 -11.91
N ALA A 68 3.68 1.81 -11.79
CA ALA A 68 3.21 0.47 -12.10
C ALA A 68 3.56 0.05 -13.54
N MET A 69 3.30 0.93 -14.51
CA MET A 69 3.65 0.71 -15.92
C MET A 69 5.15 0.47 -16.10
N ALA A 70 5.99 1.31 -15.49
CA ALA A 70 7.44 1.18 -15.58
C ALA A 70 7.94 -0.16 -15.01
N VAL A 71 7.40 -0.58 -13.85
CA VAL A 71 7.76 -1.85 -13.22
C VAL A 71 7.29 -3.06 -14.04
N THR A 72 6.14 -2.97 -14.69
CA THR A 72 5.64 -4.06 -15.55
C THR A 72 6.30 -4.11 -16.92
N ALA A 73 6.74 -2.97 -17.46
CA ALA A 73 7.41 -2.90 -18.77
C ALA A 73 8.76 -3.62 -18.78
N CYS A 74 9.45 -3.70 -17.64
CA CYS A 74 10.73 -4.41 -17.52
C CYS A 74 10.60 -5.95 -17.48
N LYS A 75 9.38 -6.52 -17.37
CA LYS A 75 9.19 -7.99 -17.31
C LYS A 75 9.22 -8.70 -18.67
N GLY A 76 9.54 -7.99 -19.76
CA GLY A 76 9.60 -8.52 -21.13
C GLY A 76 11.00 -8.89 -21.65
N VAL A 77 12.03 -8.92 -20.80
CA VAL A 77 13.38 -9.37 -21.20
C VAL A 77 13.84 -10.46 -20.24
N GLY A 78 13.53 -11.70 -20.58
CA GLY A 78 13.92 -12.92 -19.89
C GLY A 78 13.62 -14.12 -20.75
#